data_AF-D2VM25-F1
#
_entry.id   AF-D2VM25-F1
#
_cell.length_a   1.000
_cell.length_b   1.000
_cell.length_c   1.000
_cell.angle_alpha   90.00
_cell.angle_beta   90.00
_cell.angle_gamma   90.00
#
_symmetry.space_group_name_H-M   'P 1'
#
loop_
_entity.id
_entity.type
_entity.pdbx_description
1 polymer ?
#
loop_
_entity_poly.entity_id
_entity_poly.type
_entity_poly.pdbx_seq_one_letter_code
_entity_poly.pdbx_strand_id
1 'polypeptide(L)'
;MVFQLFATTADNFNATNNQTSAICDASFFNSTWSREFPGRVDYSLCPDTWVALCLTFLLIYLSTIFSSGLGVIWKRNSGHIQARSPIYLFFTLFSAFIFIFGMTMRFIVGRKIFPCGLVTIFFFTFPQAVTLPTIFRLMRTFLMHKINLQKTKLFDVDVNKGQVRVDQSQSALSETMSKTELKLVDSDISSEMSLTNVELNEGNEDGDVSNSKIEFKNLSDVKKEMRKLNIYNFLISYKFITVVYILAFVFGILLWVLIGVVEEVVYQKDPTKGRIFLLEGGILLFEHGCGLSTNTTIIIGVESIAYIILELVFFILCLMADRDSWGIKKESLALIFFQIVAAVLFIVCGSINVIKNLVDYYVPYGFLIWGYMLLEVIVCVSLPVLYSIGKEKKHQESGDTGFERLLKNKKTFDIVLDFARRSYCTESVLCWRDIERYKKSGKGNRKKIALHIVEAYLSLEAPLELNMPKIQERKQELSAIIENGSLELDLFNGIQEHCLHDMIDLMDRLSSANKEISEILRNSK
;
A
#
# COMPACT_ATOMS: atom_id res chain seq x y z
N MET A 1 25.51 -18.59 31.17
CA MET A 1 24.37 -18.82 32.08
C MET A 1 23.30 -19.69 31.44
N VAL A 2 22.68 -19.31 30.31
CA VAL A 2 21.77 -20.21 29.54
C VAL A 2 22.43 -21.57 29.22
N PHE A 3 23.69 -21.57 28.78
CA PHE A 3 24.48 -22.79 28.55
C PHE A 3 24.74 -23.63 29.81
N GLN A 4 24.81 -23.02 31.00
CA GLN A 4 24.98 -23.76 32.26
C GLN A 4 23.68 -24.46 32.66
N LEU A 5 22.52 -23.84 32.39
CA LEU A 5 21.20 -24.42 32.56
C LEU A 5 20.97 -25.64 31.64
N PHE A 6 21.47 -25.57 30.40
CA PHE A 6 21.46 -26.71 29.46
C PHE A 6 22.37 -27.85 29.91
N ALA A 7 23.50 -27.57 30.55
CA ALA A 7 24.39 -28.61 31.07
C ALA A 7 23.77 -29.35 32.27
N THR A 8 23.10 -28.65 33.19
CA THR A 8 22.47 -29.26 34.38
C THR A 8 21.18 -30.05 34.08
N THR A 9 20.53 -29.78 32.95
CA THR A 9 19.29 -30.49 32.56
C THR A 9 19.56 -31.82 31.85
N ALA A 10 20.74 -32.00 31.24
CA ALA A 10 21.11 -33.26 30.59
C ALA A 10 21.30 -34.42 31.59
N ASP A 11 21.80 -34.15 32.80
CA ASP A 11 22.09 -35.19 33.80
C ASP A 11 20.83 -35.70 34.55
N ASN A 12 19.70 -34.98 34.50
CA ASN A 12 18.49 -35.30 35.26
C ASN A 12 17.46 -36.19 34.52
N PHE A 13 17.73 -36.60 33.27
CA PHE A 13 16.76 -37.37 32.47
C PHE A 13 16.57 -38.84 32.91
N ASN A 14 17.35 -39.35 33.87
CA ASN A 14 17.28 -40.74 34.34
C ASN A 14 16.46 -40.97 35.62
N ALA A 15 15.78 -39.96 36.18
CA ALA A 15 14.99 -40.11 37.40
C ALA A 15 13.50 -40.41 37.11
N THR A 16 13.14 -41.70 37.09
CA THR A 16 11.76 -42.19 37.02
C THR A 16 11.03 -42.14 38.38
N ASN A 17 9.73 -41.81 38.34
CA ASN A 17 8.66 -42.11 39.32
C ASN A 17 8.31 -41.11 40.45
N ASN A 18 7.90 -39.89 40.08
CA ASN A 18 6.80 -39.21 40.77
C ASN A 18 5.98 -38.38 39.77
N GLN A 19 4.69 -38.69 39.61
CA GLN A 19 3.84 -38.21 38.52
C GLN A 19 3.53 -36.70 38.52
N THR A 20 3.71 -36.01 39.66
CA THR A 20 3.49 -34.56 39.76
C THR A 20 4.73 -33.73 39.47
N SER A 21 5.94 -34.30 39.59
CA SER A 21 7.21 -33.67 39.19
C SER A 21 7.49 -33.72 37.68
N ALA A 22 6.60 -34.33 36.89
CA ALA A 22 6.83 -34.53 35.45
C ALA A 22 6.57 -33.28 34.58
N ILE A 23 5.81 -32.30 35.07
CA ILE A 23 5.33 -31.18 34.23
C ILE A 23 6.22 -29.93 34.35
N CYS A 24 6.70 -29.62 35.57
CA CYS A 24 7.44 -28.40 35.87
C CYS A 24 8.84 -28.72 36.41
N ASP A 25 9.84 -28.02 35.92
CA ASP A 25 11.20 -28.13 36.44
C ASP A 25 11.26 -27.65 37.90
N ALA A 26 12.04 -28.37 38.73
CA ALA A 26 12.16 -28.10 40.16
C ALA A 26 12.70 -26.69 40.45
N SER A 27 13.46 -26.09 39.51
CA SER A 27 13.99 -24.73 39.65
C SER A 27 12.89 -23.66 39.75
N PHE A 28 11.66 -23.91 39.30
CA PHE A 28 10.57 -22.94 39.40
C PHE A 28 9.97 -22.78 40.81
N PHE A 29 10.20 -23.75 41.71
CA PHE A 29 9.55 -23.76 43.02
C PHE A 29 10.36 -23.05 44.12
N ASN A 30 11.69 -23.18 44.08
CA ASN A 30 12.58 -22.74 45.16
C ASN A 30 13.62 -21.69 44.72
N SER A 31 13.57 -21.19 43.48
CA SER A 31 14.52 -20.18 43.02
C SER A 31 14.06 -18.76 43.35
N THR A 32 15.02 -17.86 43.52
CA THR A 32 14.80 -16.40 43.66
C THR A 32 14.15 -15.77 42.41
N TRP A 33 14.07 -16.51 41.30
CA TRP A 33 13.47 -16.06 40.05
C TRP A 33 11.98 -16.34 39.99
N SER A 34 11.46 -17.22 40.85
CA SER A 34 10.02 -17.48 40.95
C SER A 34 9.30 -16.27 41.53
N ARG A 35 8.17 -15.91 40.92
CA ARG A 35 7.32 -14.81 41.41
C ARG A 35 6.46 -15.24 42.61
N GLU A 36 6.25 -16.54 42.78
CA GLU A 36 5.37 -17.11 43.80
C GLU A 36 6.19 -17.85 44.87
N PHE A 37 5.92 -17.59 46.14
CA PHE A 37 6.53 -18.31 47.25
C PHE A 37 5.49 -18.69 48.32
N PRO A 38 5.27 -20.00 48.59
CA PRO A 38 5.82 -21.17 47.88
C PRO A 38 5.20 -21.32 46.49
N GLY A 39 6.00 -21.68 45.48
CA GLY A 39 5.49 -21.93 44.13
C GLY A 39 4.50 -23.11 44.10
N ARG A 40 3.41 -22.98 43.34
CA ARG A 40 2.41 -24.05 43.15
C ARG A 40 2.16 -24.29 41.66
N VAL A 41 1.70 -25.48 41.30
CA VAL A 41 1.20 -25.74 39.94
C VAL A 41 -0.31 -25.58 39.98
N ASP A 42 -0.82 -24.61 39.25
CA ASP A 42 -2.25 -24.33 39.13
C ASP A 42 -2.62 -24.30 37.64
N TYR A 43 -3.77 -24.87 37.27
CA TYR A 43 -4.25 -24.89 35.88
C TYR A 43 -3.25 -25.48 34.88
N SER A 44 -2.49 -26.48 35.32
CA SER A 44 -1.40 -27.10 34.55
C SER A 44 -0.31 -26.11 34.10
N LEU A 45 -0.18 -24.99 34.81
CA LEU A 45 0.87 -23.98 34.60
C LEU A 45 1.84 -23.97 35.78
N CYS A 46 3.14 -23.96 35.45
CA CYS A 46 4.22 -23.79 36.42
C CYS A 46 4.21 -22.38 37.05
N PRO A 47 4.84 -22.19 38.23
CA PRO A 47 5.07 -20.87 38.81
C PRO A 47 5.74 -19.93 37.79
N ASP A 48 5.21 -18.72 37.64
CA ASP A 48 5.79 -17.73 36.73
C ASP A 48 7.14 -17.21 37.26
N THR A 49 8.03 -16.82 36.35
CA THR A 49 9.30 -16.17 36.70
C THR A 49 9.25 -14.66 36.47
N TRP A 50 10.14 -13.92 37.13
CA TRP A 50 10.33 -12.49 36.85
C TRP A 50 10.96 -12.28 35.47
N VAL A 51 10.14 -12.03 34.46
CA VAL A 51 10.63 -11.79 33.10
C VAL A 51 10.88 -10.30 32.88
N ALA A 52 11.97 -9.76 33.45
CA ALA A 52 12.42 -8.39 33.19
C ALA A 52 12.55 -8.09 31.68
N LEU A 53 12.90 -9.11 30.89
CA LEU A 53 13.02 -9.03 29.43
C LEU A 53 11.70 -8.62 28.74
N CYS A 54 10.54 -9.09 29.20
CA CYS A 54 9.23 -8.72 28.62
C CYS A 54 8.92 -7.24 28.83
N LEU A 55 9.22 -6.70 30.01
CA LEU A 55 9.01 -5.28 30.31
C LEU A 55 9.95 -4.40 29.48
N THR A 56 11.24 -4.75 29.41
CA THR A 56 12.21 -4.03 28.58
C THR A 56 11.81 -4.05 27.10
N PHE A 57 11.41 -5.22 26.59
CA PHE A 57 10.92 -5.36 25.22
C PHE A 57 9.69 -4.47 24.97
N LEU A 58 8.72 -4.48 25.88
CA LEU A 58 7.51 -3.65 25.77
C LEU A 58 7.85 -2.15 25.74
N LEU A 59 8.77 -1.68 26.57
CA LEU A 59 9.18 -0.27 26.60
C LEU A 59 9.86 0.18 25.30
N ILE A 60 10.76 -0.65 24.75
CA ILE A 60 11.40 -0.40 23.45
C ILE A 60 10.34 -0.36 22.34
N TYR A 61 9.42 -1.32 22.37
CA TYR A 61 8.34 -1.43 21.40
C TYR A 61 7.39 -0.22 21.45
N LEU A 62 6.92 0.17 22.62
CA LEU A 62 6.03 1.33 22.81
C LEU A 62 6.72 2.63 22.35
N SER A 63 8.01 2.78 22.64
CA SER A 63 8.80 3.91 22.18
C SER A 63 8.89 3.94 20.64
N THR A 64 9.09 2.78 20.01
CA THR A 64 9.14 2.63 18.54
C THR A 64 7.78 2.96 17.89
N ILE A 65 6.67 2.47 18.45
CA ILE A 65 5.33 2.80 17.96
C ILE A 65 5.04 4.29 18.11
N PHE A 66 5.35 4.88 19.26
CA PHE A 66 5.06 6.29 19.52
C PHE A 66 5.86 7.20 18.58
N SER A 67 7.16 6.96 18.43
CA SER A 67 8.01 7.74 17.51
C SER A 67 7.57 7.57 16.05
N SER A 68 7.19 6.35 15.65
CA SER A 68 6.73 6.07 14.29
C SER A 68 5.36 6.71 14.01
N GLY A 69 4.43 6.64 14.95
CA GLY A 69 3.11 7.27 14.84
C GLY A 69 3.19 8.78 14.73
N LEU A 70 3.97 9.44 15.59
CA LEU A 70 4.26 10.88 15.47
C LEU A 70 4.90 11.22 14.12
N GLY A 71 5.85 10.40 13.68
CA GLY A 71 6.50 10.54 12.39
C GLY A 71 5.53 10.46 11.20
N VAL A 72 4.59 9.50 11.21
CA VAL A 72 3.56 9.38 10.17
C VAL A 72 2.64 10.59 10.14
N ILE A 73 2.22 11.11 11.31
CA ILE A 73 1.38 12.32 11.38
C ILE A 73 2.15 13.53 10.85
N TRP A 74 3.37 13.72 11.31
CA TRP A 74 4.21 14.86 10.94
C TRP A 74 4.57 14.85 9.45
N LYS A 75 4.89 13.68 8.89
CA LYS A 75 5.32 13.50 7.50
C LYS A 75 4.25 12.95 6.57
N ARG A 76 2.97 13.11 6.93
CA ARG A 76 1.81 12.59 6.16
C ARG A 76 1.75 13.09 4.71
N ASN A 77 2.31 14.27 4.44
CA ASN A 77 2.33 14.87 3.10
C ASN A 77 3.57 14.48 2.28
N SER A 78 4.52 13.74 2.85
CA SER A 78 5.70 13.29 2.10
C SER A 78 5.36 12.17 1.12
N GLY A 79 6.01 12.16 -0.04
CA GLY A 79 5.79 11.12 -1.06
C GLY A 79 6.03 9.69 -0.54
N HIS A 80 7.02 9.49 0.34
CA HIS A 80 7.30 8.19 0.97
C HIS A 80 6.12 7.64 1.77
N ILE A 81 5.42 8.52 2.49
CA ILE A 81 4.27 8.17 3.33
C ILE A 81 2.98 8.10 2.50
N GLN A 82 2.77 9.03 1.56
CA GLN A 82 1.61 9.02 0.66
C GLN A 82 1.58 7.78 -0.24
N ALA A 83 2.72 7.32 -0.74
CA ALA A 83 2.83 6.11 -1.55
C ALA A 83 2.33 4.86 -0.81
N ARG A 84 2.65 4.76 0.50
CA ARG A 84 2.18 3.68 1.39
C ARG A 84 0.78 3.93 1.96
N SER A 85 0.29 5.16 1.83
CA SER A 85 -0.91 5.72 2.44
C SER A 85 -0.89 5.67 3.97
N PRO A 86 -1.08 6.82 4.66
CA PRO A 86 -1.01 6.89 6.12
C PRO A 86 -1.92 5.90 6.85
N ILE A 87 -3.08 5.58 6.28
CA ILE A 87 -4.08 4.70 6.89
C ILE A 87 -3.55 3.27 7.03
N TYR A 88 -2.84 2.73 6.03
CA TYR A 88 -2.26 1.38 6.13
C TYR A 88 -1.10 1.33 7.13
N LEU A 89 -0.33 2.41 7.22
CA LEU A 89 0.71 2.54 8.24
C LEU A 89 0.09 2.53 9.64
N PHE A 90 -1.05 3.22 9.84
CA PHE A 90 -1.78 3.15 11.11
C PHE A 90 -2.39 1.78 11.38
N PHE A 91 -2.92 1.08 10.38
CA PHE A 91 -3.39 -0.30 10.57
C PHE A 91 -2.27 -1.22 11.01
N THR A 92 -1.08 -1.10 10.42
CA THR A 92 0.11 -1.86 10.84
C THR A 92 0.50 -1.54 12.27
N LEU A 93 0.56 -0.25 12.65
CA LEU A 93 0.87 0.17 14.02
C LEU A 93 -0.18 -0.34 15.03
N PHE A 94 -1.47 -0.23 14.68
CA PHE A 94 -2.57 -0.60 15.57
C PHE A 94 -2.69 -2.11 15.76
N SER A 95 -2.57 -2.89 14.67
CA SER A 95 -2.64 -4.36 14.73
C SER A 95 -1.47 -4.93 15.53
N ALA A 96 -0.26 -4.44 15.24
CA ALA A 96 0.93 -4.80 15.98
C ALA A 96 0.78 -4.37 17.45
N PHE A 97 0.28 -3.16 17.73
CA PHE A 97 0.09 -2.67 19.10
C PHE A 97 -0.80 -3.60 19.91
N ILE A 98 -2.01 -3.88 19.41
CA ILE A 98 -2.96 -4.76 20.11
C ILE A 98 -2.32 -6.12 20.41
N PHE A 99 -1.68 -6.72 19.41
CA PHE A 99 -1.14 -8.06 19.57
C PHE A 99 0.09 -8.10 20.49
N ILE A 100 1.11 -7.28 20.24
CA ILE A 100 2.32 -7.26 21.08
C ILE A 100 1.98 -6.81 22.49
N PHE A 101 1.18 -5.76 22.67
CA PHE A 101 0.77 -5.30 23.99
C PHE A 101 -0.03 -6.37 24.72
N GLY A 102 -1.08 -6.92 24.10
CA GLY A 102 -1.93 -7.95 24.70
C GLY A 102 -1.14 -9.20 25.09
N MET A 103 -0.28 -9.69 24.19
CA MET A 103 0.55 -10.87 24.44
C MET A 103 1.65 -10.60 25.47
N THR A 104 2.28 -9.44 25.48
CA THR A 104 3.31 -9.11 26.49
C THR A 104 2.68 -8.89 27.86
N MET A 105 1.48 -8.30 27.92
CA MET A 105 0.71 -8.15 29.16
C MET A 105 0.39 -9.50 29.81
N ARG A 106 0.21 -10.58 29.03
CA ARG A 106 0.08 -11.94 29.57
C ARG A 106 1.26 -12.33 30.46
N PHE A 107 2.48 -12.02 30.06
CA PHE A 107 3.68 -12.39 30.82
C PHE A 107 3.96 -11.42 31.97
N ILE A 108 3.59 -10.14 31.82
CA ILE A 108 3.74 -9.14 32.90
C ILE A 108 2.73 -9.40 34.04
N VAL A 109 1.46 -9.64 33.69
CA VAL A 109 0.41 -9.93 34.68
C VAL A 109 0.64 -11.31 35.30
N GLY A 110 1.07 -12.28 34.50
CA GLY A 110 1.28 -13.67 34.89
C GLY A 110 0.33 -14.59 34.13
N ARG A 111 0.83 -15.73 33.67
CA ARG A 111 0.12 -16.68 32.82
C ARG A 111 -1.06 -17.32 33.51
N LYS A 112 -1.01 -17.45 34.84
CA LYS A 112 -2.09 -18.02 35.66
C LYS A 112 -3.25 -17.06 35.87
N ILE A 113 -2.97 -15.76 35.91
CA ILE A 113 -3.95 -14.71 36.22
C ILE A 113 -4.57 -14.17 34.92
N PHE A 114 -3.78 -14.09 33.84
CA PHE A 114 -4.23 -13.48 32.60
C PHE A 114 -5.36 -14.30 31.94
N PRO A 115 -6.54 -13.71 31.64
CA PRO A 115 -7.72 -14.46 31.20
C PRO A 115 -7.49 -15.32 29.97
N CYS A 116 -7.82 -16.61 30.06
CA CYS A 116 -7.65 -17.56 28.96
C CYS A 116 -8.39 -17.14 27.67
N GLY A 117 -9.63 -16.66 27.81
CA GLY A 117 -10.42 -16.16 26.68
C GLY A 117 -9.73 -15.04 25.91
N LEU A 118 -9.07 -14.09 26.59
CA LEU A 118 -8.34 -13.02 25.92
C LEU A 118 -7.12 -13.55 25.14
N VAL A 119 -6.37 -14.49 25.73
CA VAL A 119 -5.24 -15.13 25.05
C VAL A 119 -5.71 -15.80 23.76
N THR A 120 -6.75 -16.62 23.85
CA THR A 120 -7.23 -17.37 22.69
C THR A 120 -7.79 -16.45 21.60
N ILE A 121 -8.51 -15.37 21.95
CA ILE A 121 -8.93 -14.35 20.97
C ILE A 121 -7.73 -13.78 20.22
N PHE A 122 -6.65 -13.42 20.92
CA PHE A 122 -5.45 -12.89 20.26
C PHE A 122 -4.84 -13.90 19.30
N PHE A 123 -4.83 -15.18 19.64
CA PHE A 123 -4.30 -16.22 18.76
C PHE A 123 -5.17 -16.49 17.53
N PHE A 124 -6.50 -16.44 17.65
CA PHE A 124 -7.41 -16.61 16.51
C PHE A 124 -7.51 -15.38 15.61
N THR A 125 -7.13 -14.20 16.11
CA THR A 125 -7.06 -12.97 15.31
C THR A 125 -5.63 -12.63 14.85
N PHE A 126 -4.66 -13.46 15.25
CA PHE A 126 -3.24 -13.25 14.97
C PHE A 126 -2.93 -13.30 13.47
N PRO A 127 -3.36 -14.33 12.71
CA PRO A 127 -3.07 -14.39 11.26
C PRO A 127 -3.52 -13.13 10.52
N GLN A 128 -4.70 -12.61 10.86
CA GLN A 128 -5.26 -11.39 10.31
C GLN A 128 -4.42 -10.17 10.67
N ALA A 129 -4.05 -10.04 11.95
CA ALA A 129 -3.28 -8.89 12.45
C ALA A 129 -1.89 -8.76 11.80
N VAL A 130 -1.27 -9.90 11.50
CA VAL A 130 0.09 -9.97 10.92
C VAL A 130 0.07 -9.81 9.40
N THR A 131 -0.80 -10.54 8.71
CA THR A 131 -0.68 -10.67 7.24
C THR A 131 -1.52 -9.65 6.47
N LEU A 132 -2.69 -9.22 6.99
CA LEU A 132 -3.58 -8.31 6.25
C LEU A 132 -2.95 -6.97 5.90
N PRO A 133 -2.17 -6.30 6.80
CA PRO A 133 -1.50 -5.05 6.43
C PRO A 133 -0.61 -5.21 5.20
N THR A 134 0.16 -6.30 5.11
CA THR A 134 1.04 -6.56 3.96
C THR A 134 0.25 -6.98 2.72
N ILE A 135 -0.77 -7.83 2.86
CA ILE A 135 -1.69 -8.19 1.75
C ILE A 135 -2.31 -6.94 1.12
N PHE A 136 -2.86 -6.03 1.92
CA PHE A 136 -3.51 -4.82 1.40
C PHE A 136 -2.52 -3.84 0.78
N ARG A 137 -1.31 -3.74 1.32
CA ARG A 137 -0.23 -2.96 0.72
C ARG A 137 0.13 -3.49 -0.67
N LEU A 138 0.32 -4.81 -0.82
CA LEU A 138 0.63 -5.46 -2.09
C LEU A 138 -0.51 -5.31 -3.11
N MET A 139 -1.75 -5.53 -2.67
CA MET A 139 -2.96 -5.32 -3.47
C MET A 139 -3.04 -3.88 -3.97
N ARG A 140 -2.85 -2.89 -3.10
CA ARG A 140 -2.84 -1.47 -3.46
C ARG A 140 -1.77 -1.16 -4.51
N THR A 141 -0.54 -1.61 -4.31
CA THR A 141 0.55 -1.36 -5.26
C THR A 141 0.21 -1.93 -6.64
N PHE A 142 -0.32 -3.15 -6.71
CA PHE A 142 -0.74 -3.75 -7.97
C PHE A 142 -1.91 -3.00 -8.64
N LEU A 143 -2.93 -2.64 -7.87
CA LEU A 143 -4.10 -1.94 -8.42
C LEU A 143 -3.75 -0.51 -8.88
N MET A 144 -2.89 0.20 -8.14
CA MET A 144 -2.36 1.50 -8.58
C MET A 144 -1.62 1.36 -9.91
N HIS A 145 -0.86 0.28 -10.10
CA HIS A 145 -0.19 0.02 -11.38
C HIS A 145 -1.18 -0.15 -12.52
N LYS A 146 -2.26 -0.90 -12.29
CA LYS A 146 -3.35 -1.04 -13.29
C LYS A 146 -4.03 0.29 -13.59
N ILE A 147 -4.29 1.12 -12.59
CA ILE A 147 -4.89 2.45 -12.79
C ILE A 147 -3.99 3.32 -13.66
N ASN A 148 -2.69 3.41 -13.37
CA ASN A 148 -1.78 4.22 -14.17
C ASN A 148 -1.68 3.76 -15.62
N LEU A 149 -1.62 2.44 -15.83
CA LEU A 149 -1.62 1.88 -17.18
C LEU A 149 -2.90 2.25 -17.95
N GLN A 150 -4.04 2.30 -17.27
CA GLN A 150 -5.29 2.73 -17.90
C GLN A 150 -5.33 4.24 -18.15
N LYS A 151 -4.87 5.06 -17.19
CA LYS A 151 -4.76 6.52 -17.36
C LYS A 151 -3.90 6.84 -18.57
N THR A 152 -2.68 6.33 -18.63
CA THR A 152 -1.77 6.58 -19.78
C THR A 152 -2.37 6.13 -21.11
N LYS A 153 -3.01 4.97 -21.18
CA LYS A 153 -3.72 4.51 -22.40
C LYS A 153 -4.88 5.41 -22.83
N LEU A 154 -5.56 6.08 -21.90
CA LEU A 154 -6.63 7.01 -22.23
C LEU A 154 -6.09 8.26 -22.93
N PHE A 155 -4.90 8.74 -22.54
CA PHE A 155 -4.32 9.99 -23.05
C PHE A 155 -3.35 9.83 -24.21
N ASP A 156 -2.64 8.69 -24.34
CA ASP A 156 -1.72 8.45 -25.47
C ASP A 156 -2.46 8.34 -26.82
N VAL A 157 -3.73 7.94 -26.80
CA VAL A 157 -4.56 7.80 -27.99
C VAL A 157 -4.82 9.16 -28.67
N ASP A 158 -4.83 10.25 -27.91
CA ASP A 158 -5.13 11.59 -28.43
C ASP A 158 -3.91 12.24 -29.09
N VAL A 159 -2.70 11.83 -28.72
CA VAL A 159 -1.45 12.40 -29.26
C VAL A 159 -1.12 11.82 -30.63
N ASN A 160 -1.20 10.49 -30.79
CA ASN A 160 -0.77 9.84 -32.03
C ASN A 160 -1.72 10.08 -33.23
N LYS A 161 -3.02 10.30 -33.00
CA LYS A 161 -3.97 10.57 -34.09
C LYS A 161 -3.80 11.96 -34.73
N GLY A 162 -3.18 12.91 -34.02
CA GLY A 162 -2.92 14.25 -34.57
C GLY A 162 -1.66 14.33 -35.46
N GLN A 163 -0.69 13.44 -35.26
CA GLN A 163 0.63 13.57 -35.87
C GLN A 163 0.79 12.78 -37.18
N VAL A 164 0.11 11.62 -37.33
CA VAL A 164 0.22 10.76 -38.51
C VAL A 164 -0.32 11.40 -39.81
N ARG A 165 -1.15 12.45 -39.72
CA ARG A 165 -1.76 13.07 -40.91
C ARG A 165 -0.97 14.22 -41.53
N VAL A 166 0.05 14.77 -40.83
CA VAL A 166 0.90 15.82 -41.40
C VAL A 166 1.89 15.23 -42.41
N ASP A 167 2.40 14.02 -42.16
CA ASP A 167 3.39 13.39 -43.04
C ASP A 167 2.77 12.75 -44.29
N GLN A 168 1.50 12.31 -44.24
CA GLN A 168 0.82 11.76 -45.42
C GLN A 168 0.31 12.82 -46.40
N SER A 169 -0.05 14.02 -45.95
CA SER A 169 -0.44 15.11 -46.85
C SER A 169 0.73 15.73 -47.62
N GLN A 170 1.98 15.58 -47.15
CA GLN A 170 3.16 16.00 -47.94
C GLN A 170 3.60 14.95 -48.96
N SER A 171 3.34 13.66 -48.72
CA SER A 171 3.60 12.59 -49.69
C SER A 171 2.57 12.58 -50.83
N ALA A 172 1.31 12.93 -50.57
CA ALA A 172 0.27 12.94 -51.59
C ALA A 172 0.32 14.21 -52.46
N LEU A 173 0.74 15.37 -51.92
CA LEU A 173 0.83 16.61 -52.71
C LEU A 173 1.98 16.60 -53.75
N SER A 174 2.91 15.66 -53.65
CA SER A 174 3.95 15.46 -54.66
C SER A 174 3.52 14.53 -55.81
N GLU A 175 2.37 13.86 -55.73
CA GLU A 175 1.90 12.91 -56.76
C GLU A 175 0.70 13.44 -57.57
N THR A 176 0.01 14.49 -57.11
CA THR A 176 -1.20 15.05 -57.75
C THR A 176 -0.98 16.26 -58.66
N MET A 177 0.27 16.59 -59.05
CA MET A 177 0.54 17.52 -60.16
C MET A 177 0.71 16.82 -61.53
N SER A 178 0.28 15.56 -61.67
CA SER A 178 0.28 14.86 -62.96
C SER A 178 -0.98 14.01 -63.16
N LYS A 179 -2.09 14.66 -63.50
CA LYS A 179 -3.15 14.20 -64.44
C LYS A 179 -4.49 14.89 -64.16
N THR A 180 -4.91 15.71 -65.13
CA THR A 180 -6.20 15.71 -65.86
C THR A 180 -7.30 14.79 -65.30
N GLU A 181 -8.61 15.08 -65.29
CA GLU A 181 -9.44 15.61 -66.38
C GLU A 181 -10.89 15.84 -65.92
N LEU A 182 -11.57 16.72 -66.66
CA LEU A 182 -12.93 17.22 -66.57
C LEU A 182 -14.02 16.13 -66.71
N LYS A 183 -15.03 16.09 -65.81
CA LYS A 183 -16.39 15.58 -66.12
C LYS A 183 -17.48 16.29 -65.30
N LEU A 184 -18.35 17.00 -66.02
CA LEU A 184 -19.72 17.39 -65.66
C LEU A 184 -20.67 16.18 -65.82
N VAL A 185 -21.63 15.98 -64.91
CA VAL A 185 -23.03 15.53 -65.17
C VAL A 185 -23.90 15.82 -63.94
N ASP A 186 -25.14 16.25 -64.23
CA ASP A 186 -26.27 16.71 -63.41
C ASP A 186 -27.06 15.66 -62.57
N SER A 187 -27.82 16.23 -61.62
CA SER A 187 -29.23 15.97 -61.25
C SER A 187 -29.63 15.09 -60.04
N ASP A 188 -30.45 15.76 -59.20
CA ASP A 188 -31.71 15.37 -58.54
C ASP A 188 -31.80 14.69 -57.15
N ILE A 189 -32.04 15.55 -56.15
CA ILE A 189 -33.22 15.68 -55.25
C ILE A 189 -33.84 14.41 -54.62
N SER A 190 -33.80 14.32 -53.28
CA SER A 190 -35.00 14.13 -52.43
C SER A 190 -34.74 14.46 -50.95
N SER A 191 -35.80 14.93 -50.28
CA SER A 191 -35.90 15.73 -49.04
C SER A 191 -36.19 14.91 -47.77
N GLU A 192 -36.15 15.63 -46.62
CA GLU A 192 -36.64 15.35 -45.24
C GLU A 192 -35.61 14.82 -44.21
N MET A 193 -35.48 15.31 -42.97
CA MET A 193 -36.23 16.31 -42.18
C MET A 193 -35.31 16.92 -41.09
N SER A 194 -35.66 18.12 -40.65
CA SER A 194 -34.89 19.10 -39.90
C SER A 194 -34.67 18.82 -38.40
N LEU A 195 -33.50 19.25 -37.90
CA LEU A 195 -33.36 19.78 -36.54
C LEU A 195 -32.37 20.97 -36.59
N THR A 196 -32.78 22.02 -35.92
CA THR A 196 -32.39 23.42 -36.05
C THR A 196 -30.92 23.68 -35.73
N ASN A 197 -30.15 24.14 -36.72
CA ASN A 197 -28.84 24.75 -36.51
C ASN A 197 -28.93 26.27 -36.76
N VAL A 198 -28.45 27.02 -35.77
CA VAL A 198 -28.21 28.46 -35.86
C VAL A 198 -27.02 28.66 -36.80
N GLU A 199 -27.29 29.12 -38.03
CA GLU A 199 -26.27 29.60 -38.96
C GLU A 199 -25.77 30.97 -38.50
N LEU A 200 -24.54 31.00 -37.98
CA LEU A 200 -23.71 32.19 -38.00
C LEU A 200 -23.04 32.24 -39.36
N ASN A 201 -23.45 33.23 -40.15
CA ASN A 201 -22.98 33.52 -41.49
C ASN A 201 -21.65 34.30 -41.38
N GLU A 202 -20.51 33.65 -41.58
CA GLU A 202 -19.21 34.30 -41.80
C GLU A 202 -18.72 34.02 -43.22
N GLY A 203 -18.38 35.12 -43.90
CA GLY A 203 -18.07 35.18 -45.32
C GLY A 203 -16.79 34.45 -45.72
N ASN A 204 -16.82 34.01 -46.97
CA ASN A 204 -15.78 33.35 -47.74
C ASN A 204 -14.38 33.96 -47.57
N GLU A 205 -13.47 33.19 -46.99
CA GLU A 205 -12.07 33.15 -47.42
C GLU A 205 -11.72 31.71 -47.77
N ASP A 206 -11.51 31.47 -49.07
CA ASP A 206 -11.04 30.22 -49.66
C ASP A 206 -9.62 29.91 -49.19
N GLY A 207 -9.52 29.26 -48.04
CA GLY A 207 -8.36 28.47 -47.65
C GLY A 207 -8.87 27.06 -47.38
N ASP A 208 -8.40 26.08 -48.18
CA ASP A 208 -8.73 24.66 -48.11
C ASP A 208 -8.26 24.05 -46.78
N VAL A 209 -8.94 24.44 -45.70
CA VAL A 209 -8.80 23.89 -44.36
C VAL A 209 -9.52 22.56 -44.40
N SER A 210 -8.76 21.53 -44.80
CA SER A 210 -9.22 20.15 -44.71
C SER A 210 -9.85 19.93 -43.34
N ASN A 211 -11.18 19.82 -43.35
CA ASN A 211 -12.00 19.55 -42.19
C ASN A 211 -11.64 18.15 -41.71
N SER A 212 -10.54 18.05 -40.96
CA SER A 212 -10.10 16.83 -40.33
C SER A 212 -11.17 16.47 -39.31
N LYS A 213 -12.12 15.65 -39.77
CA LYS A 213 -13.09 14.97 -38.93
C LYS A 213 -12.26 14.23 -37.88
N ILE A 214 -12.12 14.83 -36.71
CA ILE A 214 -11.56 14.20 -35.53
C ILE A 214 -12.48 13.00 -35.32
N GLU A 215 -11.99 11.81 -35.66
CA GLU A 215 -12.65 10.55 -35.35
C GLU A 215 -12.72 10.48 -33.82
N PHE A 216 -13.81 11.04 -33.28
CA PHE A 216 -14.16 10.88 -31.89
C PHE A 216 -14.24 9.39 -31.65
N LYS A 217 -13.27 8.87 -30.91
CA LYS A 217 -13.32 7.53 -30.35
C LYS A 217 -14.73 7.37 -29.77
N ASN A 218 -15.41 6.28 -30.13
CA ASN A 218 -16.78 6.04 -29.71
C ASN A 218 -16.88 6.33 -28.21
N LEU A 219 -17.72 7.30 -27.86
CA LEU A 219 -17.87 7.80 -26.49
C LEU A 219 -18.24 6.66 -25.51
N SER A 220 -18.78 5.56 -26.03
CA SER A 220 -18.98 4.29 -25.33
C SER A 220 -17.69 3.61 -24.84
N ASP A 221 -16.60 3.63 -25.62
CA ASP A 221 -15.32 3.01 -25.25
C ASP A 221 -14.65 3.78 -24.12
N VAL A 222 -14.68 5.12 -24.19
CA VAL A 222 -14.17 5.99 -23.13
C VAL A 222 -14.97 5.77 -21.84
N LYS A 223 -16.31 5.72 -21.91
CA LYS A 223 -17.18 5.40 -20.77
C LYS A 223 -16.87 4.03 -20.15
N LYS A 224 -16.57 3.03 -20.98
CA LYS A 224 -16.22 1.68 -20.51
C LYS A 224 -14.90 1.65 -19.75
N GLU A 225 -13.87 2.34 -20.24
CA GLU A 225 -12.58 2.44 -19.54
C GLU A 225 -12.69 3.28 -18.26
N MET A 226 -13.46 4.37 -18.26
CA MET A 226 -13.76 5.14 -17.04
C MET A 226 -14.45 4.29 -15.96
N ARG A 227 -15.41 3.43 -16.35
CA ARG A 227 -16.06 2.51 -15.40
C ARG A 227 -15.05 1.55 -14.76
N LYS A 228 -14.09 1.02 -15.52
CA LYS A 228 -13.03 0.16 -14.97
C LYS A 228 -12.14 0.92 -13.99
N LEU A 229 -11.79 2.16 -14.31
CA LEU A 229 -10.99 3.03 -13.45
C LEU A 229 -11.71 3.28 -12.11
N ASN A 230 -13.02 3.54 -12.15
CA ASN A 230 -13.84 3.72 -10.95
C ASN A 230 -13.88 2.47 -10.06
N ILE A 231 -13.94 1.27 -10.66
CA ILE A 231 -13.87 0.00 -9.91
C ILE A 231 -12.51 -0.14 -9.22
N TYR A 232 -11.41 0.15 -9.90
CA TYR A 232 -10.08 0.09 -9.28
C TYR A 232 -9.91 1.14 -8.18
N ASN A 233 -10.39 2.37 -8.39
CA ASN A 233 -10.40 3.41 -7.37
C ASN A 233 -11.21 2.98 -6.13
N PHE A 234 -12.36 2.32 -6.34
CA PHE A 234 -13.16 1.77 -5.25
C PHE A 234 -12.39 0.69 -4.46
N LEU A 235 -11.75 -0.26 -5.15
CA LEU A 235 -10.97 -1.32 -4.51
C LEU A 235 -9.74 -0.80 -3.73
N ILE A 236 -9.18 0.33 -4.14
CA ILE A 236 -8.06 0.99 -3.45
C ILE A 236 -8.53 1.95 -2.36
N SER A 237 -9.82 2.29 -2.36
CA SER A 237 -10.37 3.26 -1.42
C SER A 237 -10.14 2.79 0.02
N TYR A 238 -9.75 3.73 0.88
CA TYR A 238 -9.54 3.43 2.28
C TYR A 238 -10.82 2.92 2.94
N LYS A 239 -12.00 3.38 2.49
CA LYS A 239 -13.30 2.91 3.00
C LYS A 239 -13.51 1.41 2.75
N PHE A 240 -13.29 0.96 1.51
CA PHE A 240 -13.42 -0.46 1.16
C PHE A 240 -12.46 -1.31 1.99
N ILE A 241 -11.20 -0.89 2.06
CA ILE A 241 -10.17 -1.65 2.77
C ILE A 241 -10.40 -1.69 4.27
N THR A 242 -10.82 -0.58 4.89
CA THR A 242 -11.24 -0.57 6.30
C THR A 242 -12.37 -1.57 6.56
N VAL A 243 -13.38 -1.61 5.68
CA VAL A 243 -14.51 -2.55 5.83
C VAL A 243 -14.02 -4.00 5.70
N VAL A 244 -13.22 -4.34 4.69
CA VAL A 244 -12.68 -5.70 4.53
C VAL A 244 -11.78 -6.08 5.71
N TYR A 245 -10.97 -5.15 6.22
CA TYR A 245 -10.14 -5.36 7.41
C TYR A 245 -11.00 -5.72 8.63
N ILE A 246 -12.02 -4.92 8.94
CA ILE A 246 -12.94 -5.17 10.06
C ILE A 246 -13.67 -6.50 9.89
N LEU A 247 -14.19 -6.78 8.69
CA LEU A 247 -14.89 -8.05 8.41
C LEU A 247 -13.99 -9.27 8.62
N ALA A 248 -12.69 -9.19 8.28
CA ALA A 248 -11.75 -10.28 8.51
C ALA A 248 -11.52 -10.55 10.01
N PHE A 249 -11.43 -9.50 10.84
CA PHE A 249 -11.33 -9.66 12.30
C PHE A 249 -12.62 -10.20 12.91
N VAL A 250 -13.79 -9.70 12.46
CA VAL A 250 -15.08 -10.23 12.89
C VAL A 250 -15.20 -11.72 12.53
N PHE A 251 -14.75 -12.12 11.34
CA PHE A 251 -14.71 -13.53 10.95
C PHE A 251 -13.83 -14.37 11.88
N GLY A 252 -12.62 -13.90 12.22
CA GLY A 252 -11.74 -14.59 13.18
C GLY A 252 -12.38 -14.73 14.57
N ILE A 253 -13.07 -13.71 15.06
CA ILE A 253 -13.81 -13.75 16.34
C ILE A 253 -14.99 -14.73 16.26
N LEU A 254 -15.76 -14.75 15.16
CA LEU A 254 -16.85 -15.71 14.97
C LEU A 254 -16.34 -17.15 14.94
N LEU A 255 -15.20 -17.39 14.29
CA LEU A 255 -14.54 -18.69 14.28
C LEU A 255 -14.10 -19.10 15.70
N TRP A 256 -13.51 -18.18 16.46
CA TRP A 256 -13.15 -18.38 17.87
C TRP A 256 -14.37 -18.74 18.72
N VAL A 257 -15.48 -18.00 18.61
CA VAL A 257 -16.73 -18.29 19.34
C VAL A 257 -17.26 -19.68 18.97
N LEU A 258 -17.32 -19.99 17.67
CA LEU A 258 -17.82 -21.28 17.18
C LEU A 258 -17.01 -22.45 17.77
N ILE A 259 -15.68 -22.36 17.71
CA ILE A 259 -14.79 -23.40 18.23
C ILE A 259 -14.92 -23.51 19.76
N GLY A 260 -15.02 -22.38 20.45
CA GLY A 260 -15.23 -22.36 21.90
C GLY A 260 -16.56 -23.01 22.33
N VAL A 261 -17.65 -22.76 21.61
CA VAL A 261 -18.95 -23.40 21.85
C VAL A 261 -18.88 -24.90 21.59
N VAL A 262 -18.25 -25.33 20.49
CA VAL A 262 -18.08 -26.75 20.18
C VAL A 262 -17.27 -27.46 21.26
N GLU A 263 -16.18 -26.87 21.73
CA GLU A 263 -15.38 -27.44 22.82
C GLU A 263 -16.20 -27.61 24.10
N GLU A 264 -16.97 -26.59 24.47
CA GLU A 264 -17.76 -26.61 25.71
C GLU A 264 -18.88 -27.66 25.64
N VAL A 265 -19.57 -27.80 24.50
CA VAL A 265 -20.58 -28.83 24.29
C VAL A 265 -19.99 -30.24 24.35
N VAL A 266 -18.81 -30.45 23.76
CA VAL A 266 -18.12 -31.75 23.78
C VAL A 266 -17.69 -32.10 25.22
N TYR A 267 -17.16 -31.12 25.95
CA TYR A 267 -16.73 -31.29 27.34
C TYR A 267 -17.90 -31.58 28.29
N GLN A 268 -19.03 -30.90 28.12
CA GLN A 268 -20.24 -31.15 28.92
C GLN A 268 -20.83 -32.54 28.68
N LYS A 269 -20.71 -33.06 27.46
CA LYS A 269 -21.19 -34.41 27.11
C LYS A 269 -20.31 -35.51 27.70
N ASP A 270 -19.00 -35.30 27.76
CA ASP A 270 -18.04 -36.27 28.28
C ASP A 270 -16.84 -35.59 28.97
N PRO A 271 -16.98 -35.24 30.27
CA PRO A 271 -15.92 -34.59 31.03
C PRO A 271 -14.65 -35.42 31.17
N THR A 272 -14.70 -36.73 30.88
CA THR A 272 -13.56 -37.64 31.05
C THR A 272 -12.53 -37.54 29.92
N LYS A 273 -12.92 -37.00 28.76
CA LYS A 273 -12.05 -36.94 27.56
C LYS A 273 -11.03 -35.81 27.55
N GLY A 274 -10.99 -34.97 28.59
CA GLY A 274 -10.18 -33.76 28.58
C GLY A 274 -10.66 -32.76 27.52
N ARG A 275 -10.08 -31.55 27.54
CA ARG A 275 -10.39 -30.52 26.54
C ARG A 275 -9.48 -30.69 25.31
N ILE A 276 -10.02 -30.36 24.13
CA ILE A 276 -9.34 -30.62 22.85
C ILE A 276 -8.29 -29.54 22.56
N PHE A 277 -8.63 -28.27 22.84
CA PHE A 277 -7.85 -27.11 22.41
C PHE A 277 -7.00 -26.53 23.55
N LEU A 278 -7.42 -26.71 24.78
CA LEU A 278 -6.70 -26.22 25.95
C LEU A 278 -6.29 -27.37 26.87
N LEU A 279 -5.16 -27.20 27.56
CA LEU A 279 -4.70 -28.18 28.55
C LEU A 279 -5.65 -28.24 29.74
N GLU A 280 -6.08 -27.06 30.22
CA GLU A 280 -7.02 -26.92 31.34
C GLU A 280 -7.81 -25.61 31.17
N GLY A 281 -9.10 -25.63 31.54
CA GLY A 281 -10.03 -24.51 31.29
C GLY A 281 -10.59 -24.48 29.86
N GLY A 282 -11.76 -23.85 29.68
CA GLY A 282 -12.39 -23.69 28.36
C GLY A 282 -11.95 -22.44 27.62
N ILE A 283 -12.07 -22.44 26.28
CA ILE A 283 -11.76 -21.27 25.44
C ILE A 283 -12.51 -20.00 25.89
N LEU A 284 -13.73 -20.15 26.40
CA LEU A 284 -14.59 -19.05 26.86
C LEU A 284 -14.41 -18.71 28.36
N LEU A 285 -13.38 -19.25 29.02
CA LEU A 285 -13.13 -19.02 30.44
C LEU A 285 -12.26 -17.78 30.66
N PHE A 286 -12.73 -16.87 31.51
CA PHE A 286 -12.05 -15.59 31.80
C PHE A 286 -11.55 -15.44 33.23
N GLU A 287 -11.83 -16.41 34.11
CA GLU A 287 -11.51 -16.33 35.54
C GLU A 287 -10.02 -16.58 35.83
N HIS A 288 -9.38 -17.41 35.02
CA HIS A 288 -7.96 -17.74 35.16
C HIS A 288 -7.32 -17.92 33.79
N GLY A 289 -5.99 -18.04 33.79
CA GLY A 289 -5.22 -18.31 32.60
C GLY A 289 -5.16 -19.79 32.23
N CYS A 290 -4.55 -20.06 31.08
CA CYS A 290 -4.48 -21.40 30.51
C CYS A 290 -3.21 -21.60 29.69
N GLY A 291 -2.84 -22.87 29.51
CA GLY A 291 -1.81 -23.31 28.57
C GLY A 291 -2.43 -23.70 27.23
N LEU A 292 -1.73 -23.38 26.13
CA LEU A 292 -2.16 -23.79 24.78
C LEU A 292 -1.82 -25.26 24.54
N SER A 293 -2.79 -26.02 24.04
CA SER A 293 -2.53 -27.37 23.55
C SER A 293 -1.86 -27.32 22.16
N THR A 294 -1.19 -28.40 21.79
CA THR A 294 -0.58 -28.57 20.47
C THR A 294 -1.64 -28.48 19.35
N ASN A 295 -2.87 -28.93 19.61
CA ASN A 295 -3.97 -28.86 18.63
C ASN A 295 -4.32 -27.41 18.28
N THR A 296 -4.37 -26.53 19.29
CA THR A 296 -4.60 -25.10 19.07
C THR A 296 -3.49 -24.48 18.22
N THR A 297 -2.23 -24.79 18.55
CA THR A 297 -1.08 -24.34 17.73
C THR A 297 -1.18 -24.83 16.28
N ILE A 298 -1.62 -26.06 16.04
CA ILE A 298 -1.82 -26.60 14.69
C ILE A 298 -2.93 -25.83 13.96
N ILE A 299 -4.07 -25.56 14.60
CA ILE A 299 -5.19 -24.83 13.97
C ILE A 299 -4.76 -23.42 13.56
N ILE A 300 -4.11 -22.69 14.47
CA ILE A 300 -3.58 -21.35 14.19
C ILE A 300 -2.52 -21.42 13.09
N GLY A 301 -1.71 -22.48 13.09
CA GLY A 301 -0.73 -22.74 12.03
C GLY A 301 -1.38 -22.92 10.65
N VAL A 302 -2.45 -23.71 10.56
CA VAL A 302 -3.21 -23.92 9.32
C VAL A 302 -3.85 -22.61 8.83
N GLU A 303 -4.46 -21.84 9.74
CA GLU A 303 -5.01 -20.53 9.42
C GLU A 303 -3.92 -19.56 8.93
N SER A 304 -2.77 -19.52 9.61
CA SER A 304 -1.62 -18.70 9.22
C SER A 304 -1.10 -19.07 7.84
N ILE A 305 -1.02 -20.36 7.51
CA ILE A 305 -0.61 -20.85 6.18
C ILE A 305 -1.57 -20.35 5.10
N ALA A 306 -2.88 -20.38 5.33
CA ALA A 306 -3.86 -19.88 4.36
C ALA A 306 -3.64 -18.39 4.04
N TYR A 307 -3.37 -17.57 5.08
CA TYR A 307 -3.06 -16.16 4.91
C TYR A 307 -1.70 -15.90 4.24
N ILE A 308 -0.67 -16.69 4.57
CA ILE A 308 0.64 -16.63 3.88
C ILE A 308 0.49 -16.97 2.40
N ILE A 309 -0.32 -17.97 2.03
CA ILE A 309 -0.59 -18.29 0.63
C ILE A 309 -1.25 -17.10 -0.07
N LEU A 310 -2.26 -16.49 0.56
CA LEU A 310 -2.93 -15.31 0.02
C LEU A 310 -1.95 -14.14 -0.19
N GLU A 311 -1.07 -13.91 0.77
CA GLU A 311 0.01 -12.91 0.70
C GLU A 311 0.97 -13.19 -0.46
N LEU A 312 1.40 -14.44 -0.65
CA LEU A 312 2.26 -14.84 -1.77
C LEU A 312 1.57 -14.64 -3.12
N VAL A 313 0.27 -14.89 -3.24
CA VAL A 313 -0.50 -14.63 -4.46
C VAL A 313 -0.47 -13.13 -4.80
N PHE A 314 -0.74 -12.25 -3.84
CA PHE A 314 -0.67 -10.81 -4.06
C PHE A 314 0.76 -10.32 -4.32
N PHE A 315 1.76 -10.96 -3.72
CA PHE A 315 3.16 -10.66 -3.99
C PHE A 315 3.52 -11.00 -5.45
N ILE A 316 3.11 -12.17 -5.96
CA ILE A 316 3.29 -12.57 -7.36
C ILE A 316 2.61 -11.57 -8.31
N LEU A 317 1.37 -11.15 -8.00
CA LEU A 317 0.69 -10.10 -8.78
C LEU A 317 1.48 -8.79 -8.75
N CYS A 318 2.07 -8.43 -7.61
CA CYS A 318 2.91 -7.24 -7.48
C CYS A 318 4.21 -7.34 -8.29
N LEU A 319 4.79 -8.53 -8.44
CA LEU A 319 5.95 -8.74 -9.33
C LEU A 319 5.62 -8.46 -10.79
N MET A 320 4.37 -8.65 -11.22
CA MET A 320 3.91 -8.28 -12.57
C MET A 320 3.78 -6.77 -12.78
N ALA A 321 3.72 -5.97 -11.71
CA ALA A 321 3.75 -4.51 -11.85
C ALA A 321 5.14 -4.06 -12.33
N ASP A 322 5.21 -2.97 -13.08
CA ASP A 322 6.49 -2.39 -13.51
C ASP A 322 7.39 -1.98 -12.31
N ARG A 323 8.62 -1.56 -12.59
CA ARG A 323 9.64 -1.19 -11.59
C ARG A 323 9.05 -0.27 -10.50
N ASP A 324 9.11 -0.75 -9.26
CA ASP A 324 8.68 -0.01 -8.08
C ASP A 324 9.74 1.02 -7.69
N SER A 325 9.39 2.30 -7.78
CA SER A 325 10.27 3.42 -7.47
C SER A 325 10.39 3.72 -5.97
N TRP A 326 9.54 3.14 -5.12
CA TRP A 326 9.51 3.38 -3.68
C TRP A 326 10.09 2.24 -2.84
N GLY A 327 10.49 1.13 -3.47
CA GLY A 327 11.12 -0.02 -2.81
C GLY A 327 10.18 -0.91 -1.99
N ILE A 328 8.86 -0.67 -2.06
CA ILE A 328 7.81 -1.45 -1.40
C ILE A 328 7.94 -2.95 -1.72
N LYS A 329 8.23 -3.35 -2.96
CA LYS A 329 8.42 -4.76 -3.35
C LYS A 329 9.58 -5.42 -2.62
N LYS A 330 10.69 -4.69 -2.44
CA LYS A 330 11.88 -5.19 -1.76
C LYS A 330 11.62 -5.32 -0.26
N GLU A 331 10.95 -4.32 0.33
CA GLU A 331 10.50 -4.34 1.72
C GLU A 331 9.58 -5.54 1.97
N SER A 332 8.54 -5.72 1.15
CA SER A 332 7.61 -6.85 1.27
C SER A 332 8.27 -8.20 1.08
N LEU A 333 9.20 -8.35 0.11
CA LEU A 333 9.94 -9.60 -0.08
C LEU A 333 10.77 -9.95 1.17
N ALA A 334 11.47 -8.96 1.73
CA ALA A 334 12.25 -9.16 2.95
C ALA A 334 11.36 -9.56 4.12
N LEU A 335 10.20 -8.90 4.29
CA LEU A 335 9.26 -9.22 5.36
C LEU A 335 8.64 -10.60 5.22
N ILE A 336 8.17 -10.98 4.03
CA ILE A 336 7.65 -12.33 3.76
C ILE A 336 8.71 -13.39 4.10
N PHE A 337 9.97 -13.16 3.74
CA PHE A 337 11.06 -14.06 4.11
C PHE A 337 11.22 -14.18 5.64
N PHE A 338 11.31 -13.06 6.35
CA PHE A 338 11.43 -13.07 7.82
C PHE A 338 10.19 -13.65 8.51
N GLN A 339 9.00 -13.44 7.95
CA GLN A 339 7.74 -14.00 8.43
C GLN A 339 7.72 -15.52 8.35
N ILE A 340 8.11 -16.09 7.20
CA ILE A 340 8.20 -17.54 7.01
C ILE A 340 9.22 -18.12 7.97
N VAL A 341 10.41 -17.50 8.10
CA VAL A 341 11.44 -17.93 9.06
C VAL A 341 10.92 -17.89 10.50
N ALA A 342 10.29 -16.78 10.92
CA ALA A 342 9.73 -16.64 12.25
C ALA A 342 8.61 -17.65 12.53
N ALA A 343 7.73 -17.90 11.56
CA ALA A 343 6.66 -18.90 11.67
C ALA A 343 7.21 -20.32 11.81
N VAL A 344 8.20 -20.71 11.00
CA VAL A 344 8.86 -22.02 11.10
C VAL A 344 9.55 -22.17 12.46
N LEU A 345 10.34 -21.17 12.88
CA LEU A 345 11.00 -21.19 14.18
C LEU A 345 9.99 -21.27 15.33
N PHE A 346 8.88 -20.53 15.26
CA PHE A 346 7.82 -20.57 16.26
C PHE A 346 7.18 -21.97 16.36
N ILE A 347 6.87 -22.62 15.24
CA ILE A 347 6.32 -23.99 15.22
C ILE A 347 7.32 -25.00 15.78
N VAL A 348 8.59 -24.92 15.36
CA VAL A 348 9.65 -25.82 15.86
C VAL A 348 9.87 -25.64 17.36
N CYS A 349 9.99 -24.41 17.84
CA CYS A 349 10.14 -24.11 19.26
C CYS A 349 8.92 -24.55 20.07
N GLY A 350 7.71 -24.33 19.57
CA GLY A 350 6.47 -24.76 20.22
C GLY A 350 6.26 -26.28 20.26
N SER A 351 6.94 -27.04 19.37
CA SER A 351 6.86 -28.50 19.31
C SER A 351 7.87 -29.21 20.22
N ILE A 352 8.93 -28.52 20.66
CA ILE A 352 9.96 -29.09 21.55
C ILE A 352 9.50 -28.93 23.00
N ASN A 353 9.20 -30.06 23.67
CA ASN A 353 8.70 -30.07 25.06
C ASN A 353 9.59 -29.31 26.04
N VAL A 354 10.92 -29.42 25.92
CA VAL A 354 11.87 -28.71 26.78
C VAL A 354 11.73 -27.19 26.61
N ILE A 355 11.56 -26.71 25.37
CA ILE A 355 11.37 -25.28 25.13
C ILE A 355 10.02 -24.82 25.71
N LYS A 356 8.95 -25.59 25.46
CA LYS A 356 7.60 -25.28 25.94
C LYS A 356 7.51 -25.23 27.48
N ASN A 357 8.12 -26.19 28.18
CA ASN A 357 7.92 -26.37 29.61
C ASN A 357 8.98 -25.68 30.48
N LEU A 358 10.19 -25.43 29.93
CA LEU A 358 11.29 -24.80 30.67
C LEU A 358 11.65 -23.44 30.09
N VAL A 359 12.08 -23.39 28.82
CA VAL A 359 12.65 -22.17 28.23
C VAL A 359 11.62 -21.06 28.13
N ASP A 360 10.37 -21.38 27.73
CA ASP A 360 9.30 -20.41 27.55
C ASP A 360 9.04 -19.58 28.81
N TYR A 361 9.18 -20.19 30.00
CA TYR A 361 9.00 -19.52 31.30
C TYR A 361 10.07 -18.47 31.60
N TYR A 362 11.25 -18.55 30.98
CA TYR A 362 12.32 -17.55 31.09
C TYR A 362 12.34 -16.58 29.90
N VAL A 363 12.26 -17.13 28.69
CA VAL A 363 12.30 -16.42 27.42
C VAL A 363 11.15 -16.95 26.57
N PRO A 364 10.00 -16.25 26.54
CA PRO A 364 8.86 -16.70 25.77
C PRO A 364 9.23 -16.92 24.30
N TYR A 365 8.99 -18.12 23.76
CA TYR A 365 9.29 -18.38 22.34
C TYR A 365 8.38 -17.55 21.41
N GLY A 366 7.28 -17.00 21.96
CA GLY A 366 6.48 -15.96 21.32
C GLY A 366 7.27 -14.71 20.91
N PHE A 367 8.44 -14.45 21.50
CA PHE A 367 9.33 -13.37 21.07
C PHE A 367 9.78 -13.49 19.62
N LEU A 368 9.81 -14.68 19.03
CA LEU A 368 10.10 -14.84 17.59
C LEU A 368 9.09 -14.09 16.74
N ILE A 369 7.81 -14.24 17.09
CA ILE A 369 6.70 -13.59 16.41
C ILE A 369 6.63 -12.10 16.76
N TRP A 370 6.83 -11.71 18.03
CA TRP A 370 6.82 -10.29 18.41
C TRP A 370 8.02 -9.54 17.81
N GLY A 371 9.17 -10.20 17.69
CA GLY A 371 10.34 -9.70 17.01
C GLY A 371 10.08 -9.46 15.52
N TYR A 372 9.37 -10.38 14.86
CA TYR A 372 8.91 -10.17 13.49
C TYR A 372 7.96 -8.95 13.38
N MET A 373 6.96 -8.85 14.25
CA MET A 373 6.02 -7.72 14.23
C MET A 373 6.70 -6.37 14.52
N LEU A 374 7.69 -6.34 15.42
CA LEU A 374 8.54 -5.16 15.63
C LEU A 374 9.36 -4.84 14.38
N LEU A 375 9.95 -5.85 13.73
CA LEU A 375 10.68 -5.68 12.47
C LEU A 375 9.75 -5.14 11.36
N GLU A 376 8.52 -5.61 11.28
CA GLU A 376 7.51 -5.09 10.36
C GLU A 376 7.24 -3.60 10.62
N VAL A 377 7.00 -3.19 11.87
CA VAL A 377 6.83 -1.77 12.22
C VAL A 377 8.05 -0.94 11.80
N ILE A 378 9.27 -1.44 12.07
CA ILE A 378 10.51 -0.75 11.70
C ILE A 378 10.61 -0.59 10.18
N VAL A 379 10.44 -1.66 9.42
CA VAL A 379 10.63 -1.67 7.96
C VAL A 379 9.50 -0.93 7.25
N CYS A 380 8.25 -1.18 7.64
CA CYS A 380 7.07 -0.63 6.96
C CYS A 380 6.75 0.81 7.34
N VAL A 381 7.07 1.23 8.57
CA VAL A 381 6.64 2.52 9.12
C VAL A 381 7.84 3.40 9.48
N SER A 382 8.75 2.93 10.33
CA SER A 382 9.85 3.76 10.83
C SER A 382 10.82 4.16 9.73
N LEU A 383 11.24 3.23 8.86
CA LEU A 383 12.17 3.52 7.76
C LEU A 383 11.62 4.55 6.76
N PRO A 384 10.39 4.44 6.23
CA PRO A 384 9.81 5.48 5.37
C PRO A 384 9.72 6.86 6.02
N VAL A 385 9.41 6.92 7.32
CA VAL A 385 9.44 8.18 8.08
C VAL A 385 10.86 8.75 8.12
N LEU A 386 11.87 7.94 8.48
CA LEU A 386 13.25 8.37 8.54
C LEU A 386 13.77 8.83 7.16
N TYR A 387 13.43 8.13 6.08
CA TYR A 387 13.76 8.54 4.72
C TYR A 387 13.12 9.87 4.34
N SER A 388 11.86 10.10 4.73
CA SER A 388 11.18 11.37 4.46
C SER A 388 11.84 12.56 5.17
N ILE A 389 12.33 12.37 6.41
CA ILE A 389 13.05 13.41 7.17
C ILE A 389 14.42 13.68 6.56
N GLY A 390 15.13 12.62 6.14
CA GLY A 390 16.46 12.74 5.54
C GLY A 390 16.46 13.46 4.19
N LYS A 391 15.39 13.28 3.39
CA LYS A 391 15.31 13.84 2.03
C LYS A 391 14.99 15.34 2.00
N GLU A 392 14.15 15.83 2.90
CA GLU A 392 13.75 17.25 2.95
C GLU A 392 14.94 18.20 3.10
N LYS A 393 15.97 17.79 3.84
CA LYS A 393 17.21 18.58 4.01
C LYS A 393 17.99 18.81 2.71
N LYS A 394 17.82 17.94 1.70
CA LYS A 394 18.56 18.05 0.43
C LYS A 394 17.86 18.93 -0.60
N HIS A 395 16.54 19.05 -0.53
CA HIS A 395 15.76 19.76 -1.55
C HIS A 395 15.84 21.29 -1.46
N GLN A 396 16.29 21.85 -0.34
CA GLN A 396 16.35 23.29 -0.15
C GLN A 396 17.48 23.98 -0.95
N GLU A 397 18.39 23.22 -1.58
CA GLU A 397 19.62 23.76 -2.21
C GLU A 397 19.67 23.65 -3.76
N SER A 398 18.71 23.01 -4.43
CA SER A 398 18.76 22.82 -5.90
C SER A 398 17.77 23.71 -6.64
N GLY A 399 18.26 24.82 -7.21
CA GLY A 399 17.48 25.73 -8.06
C GLY A 399 17.07 25.13 -9.42
N ASP A 400 15.85 25.47 -9.84
CA ASP A 400 14.99 24.85 -10.87
C ASP A 400 15.47 24.86 -12.35
N THR A 401 16.57 25.53 -12.70
CA THR A 401 16.87 25.86 -14.11
C THR A 401 17.22 24.65 -14.99
N GLY A 402 17.81 23.59 -14.43
CA GLY A 402 18.19 22.39 -15.18
C GLY A 402 16.99 21.54 -15.60
N PHE A 403 15.90 21.59 -14.85
CA PHE A 403 14.78 20.67 -15.02
C PHE A 403 13.91 21.01 -16.22
N GLU A 404 13.56 22.28 -16.41
CA GLU A 404 12.81 22.71 -17.60
C GLU A 404 13.53 22.34 -18.90
N ARG A 405 14.87 22.40 -18.90
CA ARG A 405 15.68 22.03 -20.07
C ARG A 405 15.49 20.57 -20.46
N LEU A 406 15.35 19.67 -19.47
CA LEU A 406 15.04 18.26 -19.70
C LEU A 406 13.63 18.07 -20.26
N LEU A 407 12.64 18.80 -19.74
CA LEU A 407 11.26 18.70 -20.22
C LEU A 407 11.08 19.27 -21.63
N LYS A 408 11.87 20.28 -22.02
CA LYS A 408 11.87 20.87 -23.37
C LYS A 408 12.47 19.96 -24.43
N ASN A 409 13.35 19.01 -24.07
CA ASN A 409 13.93 18.05 -25.00
C ASN A 409 13.06 16.79 -25.08
N LYS A 410 12.62 16.43 -26.30
CA LYS A 410 11.70 15.31 -26.55
C LYS A 410 12.21 13.96 -26.00
N LYS A 411 13.48 13.63 -26.23
CA LYS A 411 14.06 12.34 -25.79
C LYS A 411 14.03 12.23 -24.27
N THR A 412 14.48 13.27 -23.57
CA THR A 412 14.50 13.29 -22.11
C THR A 412 13.10 13.41 -21.52
N PHE A 413 12.19 14.13 -22.18
CA PHE A 413 10.79 14.18 -21.81
C PHE A 413 10.14 12.79 -21.81
N ASP A 414 10.37 11.97 -22.84
CA ASP A 414 9.82 10.61 -22.91
C ASP A 414 10.35 9.72 -21.77
N ILE A 415 11.63 9.90 -21.39
CA ILE A 415 12.24 9.22 -20.23
C ILE A 415 11.58 9.67 -18.93
N VAL A 416 11.38 10.98 -18.75
CA VAL A 416 10.71 11.55 -17.56
C VAL A 416 9.28 11.05 -17.46
N LEU A 417 8.53 11.06 -18.57
CA LEU A 417 7.15 10.62 -18.63
C LEU A 417 7.01 9.11 -18.31
N ASP A 418 7.88 8.26 -18.89
CA ASP A 418 7.89 6.83 -18.56
C ASP A 418 8.23 6.58 -17.09
N PHE A 419 9.14 7.38 -16.51
CA PHE A 419 9.47 7.28 -15.09
C PHE A 419 8.33 7.78 -14.18
N ALA A 420 7.64 8.86 -14.57
CA ALA A 420 6.44 9.37 -13.90
C ALA A 420 5.30 8.35 -13.89
N ARG A 421 5.11 7.65 -15.02
CA ARG A 421 4.14 6.54 -15.17
C ARG A 421 4.40 5.42 -14.18
N ARG A 422 5.67 5.05 -13.98
CA ARG A 422 6.07 4.03 -13.00
C ARG A 422 5.97 4.53 -11.55
N SER A 423 5.98 5.84 -11.35
CA SER A 423 5.97 6.49 -10.04
C SER A 423 4.60 6.98 -9.59
N TYR A 424 3.54 6.79 -10.38
CA TYR A 424 2.17 7.21 -10.05
C TYR A 424 1.99 8.72 -9.94
N CYS A 425 2.72 9.49 -10.76
CA CYS A 425 2.62 10.95 -10.79
C CYS A 425 2.78 11.54 -12.22
N THR A 426 2.00 11.02 -13.17
CA THR A 426 2.05 11.48 -14.58
C THR A 426 1.37 12.82 -14.81
N GLU A 427 0.43 13.18 -13.96
CA GLU A 427 -0.44 14.35 -14.06
C GLU A 427 0.37 15.64 -14.22
N SER A 428 1.38 15.88 -13.37
CA SER A 428 2.19 17.10 -13.43
C SER A 428 3.04 17.18 -14.70
N VAL A 429 3.57 16.05 -15.20
CA VAL A 429 4.36 15.98 -16.45
C VAL A 429 3.47 16.27 -17.66
N LEU A 430 2.29 15.64 -17.72
CA LEU A 430 1.35 15.80 -18.82
C LEU A 430 0.73 17.21 -18.83
N CYS A 431 0.38 17.75 -17.65
CA CYS A 431 -0.14 19.10 -17.53
C CYS A 431 0.88 20.12 -18.01
N TRP A 432 2.14 20.00 -17.58
CA TRP A 432 3.22 20.88 -18.03
C TRP A 432 3.36 20.87 -19.57
N ARG A 433 3.31 19.68 -20.19
CA ARG A 433 3.36 19.55 -21.66
C ARG A 433 2.18 20.25 -22.34
N ASP A 434 0.98 20.10 -21.80
CA ASP A 434 -0.23 20.71 -22.37
C ASP A 434 -0.24 22.24 -22.20
N ILE A 435 0.34 22.76 -21.11
CA ILE A 435 0.58 24.20 -20.91
C ILE A 435 1.59 24.73 -21.93
N GLU A 436 2.67 24.01 -22.20
CA GLU A 436 3.63 24.39 -23.26
C GLU A 436 2.98 24.39 -24.64
N ARG A 437 2.05 23.45 -24.90
CA ARG A 437 1.27 23.41 -26.13
C ARG A 437 0.30 24.59 -26.21
N TYR A 438 -0.33 24.97 -25.10
CA TYR A 438 -1.18 26.16 -25.00
C TYR A 438 -0.40 27.43 -25.38
N LYS A 439 0.80 27.60 -24.81
CA LYS A 439 1.69 28.75 -25.09
C LYS A 439 2.08 28.85 -26.56
N LYS A 440 2.27 27.72 -27.24
CA LYS A 440 2.62 27.66 -28.67
C LYS A 440 1.42 27.74 -29.61
N SER A 441 0.19 27.68 -29.09
CA SER A 441 -1.03 27.64 -29.91
C SER A 441 -1.49 29.03 -30.37
N GLY A 442 -2.02 29.11 -31.60
CA GLY A 442 -2.69 30.30 -32.11
C GLY A 442 -4.01 30.60 -31.40
N LYS A 443 -4.48 31.86 -31.49
CA LYS A 443 -5.65 32.36 -30.74
C LYS A 443 -6.91 31.48 -30.87
N GLY A 444 -7.21 30.97 -32.07
CA GLY A 444 -8.40 30.12 -32.30
C GLY A 444 -8.38 28.78 -31.55
N ASN A 445 -7.22 28.11 -31.48
CA ASN A 445 -7.10 26.82 -30.79
C ASN A 445 -6.85 26.98 -29.28
N ARG A 446 -6.39 28.15 -28.84
CA ARG A 446 -6.01 28.43 -27.46
C ARG A 446 -7.15 28.22 -26.47
N LYS A 447 -8.37 28.65 -26.81
CA LYS A 447 -9.57 28.46 -25.97
C LYS A 447 -9.87 26.98 -25.75
N LYS A 448 -9.78 26.18 -26.80
CA LYS A 448 -10.02 24.73 -26.74
C LYS A 448 -8.99 24.02 -25.86
N ILE A 449 -7.70 24.38 -25.98
CA ILE A 449 -6.64 23.80 -25.15
C ILE A 449 -6.79 24.25 -23.70
N ALA A 450 -7.16 25.51 -23.44
CA ALA A 450 -7.40 26.02 -22.09
C ALA A 450 -8.51 25.25 -21.38
N LEU A 451 -9.66 25.07 -22.05
CA LEU A 451 -10.78 24.28 -21.52
C LEU A 451 -10.37 22.83 -21.26
N HIS A 452 -9.58 22.23 -22.15
CA HIS A 452 -9.03 20.88 -21.91
C HIS A 452 -8.14 20.83 -20.66
N ILE A 453 -7.23 21.80 -20.48
CA ILE A 453 -6.36 21.83 -19.30
C ILE A 453 -7.20 21.94 -18.02
N VAL A 454 -8.17 22.86 -17.99
CA VAL A 454 -9.04 23.05 -16.83
C VAL A 454 -9.86 21.79 -16.53
N GLU A 455 -10.45 21.16 -17.54
CA GLU A 455 -11.29 19.97 -17.33
C GLU A 455 -10.50 18.69 -17.03
N ALA A 456 -9.32 18.52 -17.62
CA ALA A 456 -8.53 17.30 -17.44
C ALA A 456 -7.72 17.29 -16.13
N TYR A 457 -7.26 18.46 -15.67
CA TYR A 457 -6.31 18.57 -14.56
C TYR A 457 -6.86 19.28 -13.32
N LEU A 458 -7.86 20.16 -13.45
CA LEU A 458 -8.39 20.96 -12.33
C LEU A 458 -9.80 20.53 -11.88
N SER A 459 -10.42 19.59 -12.58
CA SER A 459 -11.69 19.00 -12.18
C SER A 459 -11.49 17.97 -11.07
N LEU A 460 -12.29 18.05 -10.01
CA LEU A 460 -12.36 17.03 -8.98
C LEU A 460 -12.71 15.67 -9.61
N GLU A 461 -12.03 14.62 -9.16
CA GLU A 461 -12.17 13.25 -9.65
C GLU A 461 -11.74 13.04 -11.11
N ALA A 462 -11.12 14.06 -11.74
CA ALA A 462 -10.55 13.88 -13.06
C ALA A 462 -9.42 12.83 -13.03
N PRO A 463 -9.25 12.02 -14.08
CA PRO A 463 -8.18 11.01 -14.09
C PRO A 463 -6.78 11.60 -13.93
N LEU A 464 -6.56 12.85 -14.34
CA LEU A 464 -5.30 13.57 -14.18
C LEU A 464 -5.42 14.76 -13.22
N GLU A 465 -6.34 14.67 -12.24
CA GLU A 465 -6.47 15.67 -11.19
C GLU A 465 -5.09 15.97 -10.55
N LEU A 466 -4.69 17.24 -10.57
CA LEU A 466 -3.46 17.69 -9.93
C LEU A 466 -3.64 17.72 -8.42
N ASN A 467 -2.58 17.37 -7.69
CA ASN A 467 -2.54 17.49 -6.23
C ASN A 467 -2.28 18.95 -5.80
N MET A 468 -3.28 19.82 -6.02
CA MET A 468 -3.19 21.26 -5.75
C MET A 468 -4.22 21.69 -4.69
N PRO A 469 -3.86 22.56 -3.72
CA PRO A 469 -4.82 23.12 -2.79
C PRO A 469 -5.83 24.02 -3.52
N LYS A 470 -7.10 23.99 -3.08
CA LYS A 470 -8.18 24.83 -3.63
C LYS A 470 -8.40 24.67 -5.14
N ILE A 471 -8.22 23.44 -5.63
CA ILE A 471 -8.32 23.13 -7.07
C ILE A 471 -9.65 23.59 -7.69
N GLN A 472 -10.75 23.48 -6.95
CA GLN A 472 -12.08 23.90 -7.40
C GLN A 472 -12.22 25.43 -7.53
N GLU A 473 -11.66 26.20 -6.59
CA GLU A 473 -11.62 27.67 -6.67
C GLU A 473 -10.79 28.08 -7.89
N ARG A 474 -9.62 27.45 -8.09
CA ARG A 474 -8.75 27.69 -9.27
C ARG A 474 -9.42 27.31 -10.58
N LYS A 475 -10.17 26.20 -10.63
CA LYS A 475 -10.97 25.82 -11.79
C LYS A 475 -11.98 26.92 -12.14
N GLN A 476 -12.75 27.39 -11.15
CA GLN A 476 -13.78 28.42 -11.37
C GLN A 476 -13.18 29.75 -11.85
N GLU A 477 -12.07 30.18 -11.24
CA GLU A 477 -11.32 31.37 -11.65
C GLU A 477 -10.89 31.30 -13.11
N LEU A 478 -10.22 30.21 -13.50
CA LEU A 478 -9.70 30.03 -14.86
C LEU A 478 -10.83 29.85 -15.88
N SER A 479 -11.89 29.12 -15.55
CA SER A 479 -13.07 28.99 -16.41
C SER A 479 -13.71 30.35 -16.71
N ALA A 480 -13.85 31.21 -15.69
CA ALA A 480 -14.41 32.56 -15.88
C ALA A 480 -13.55 33.43 -16.79
N ILE A 481 -12.21 33.34 -16.68
CA ILE A 481 -11.27 34.05 -17.55
C ILE A 481 -11.35 33.51 -18.99
N ILE A 482 -11.46 32.19 -19.16
CA ILE A 482 -11.52 31.54 -20.48
C ILE A 482 -12.82 31.85 -21.22
N GLU A 483 -13.93 32.01 -20.49
CA GLU A 483 -15.23 32.33 -21.06
C GLU A 483 -15.33 33.81 -21.50
N ASN A 484 -14.79 34.73 -20.69
CA ASN A 484 -15.07 36.16 -20.81
C ASN A 484 -13.89 37.02 -21.31
N GLY A 485 -12.66 36.49 -21.31
CA GLY A 485 -11.44 37.29 -21.47
C GLY A 485 -10.59 36.99 -22.69
N SER A 486 -9.60 37.86 -22.94
CA SER A 486 -8.49 37.60 -23.84
C SER A 486 -7.53 36.59 -23.22
N LEU A 487 -7.24 35.50 -23.92
CA LEU A 487 -6.38 34.42 -23.43
C LEU A 487 -4.89 34.77 -23.53
N GLU A 488 -4.33 35.24 -22.41
CA GLU A 488 -2.92 35.57 -22.25
C GLU A 488 -2.01 34.32 -22.22
N LEU A 489 -0.74 34.46 -22.63
CA LEU A 489 0.19 33.32 -22.73
C LEU A 489 0.61 32.75 -21.37
N ASP A 490 0.54 33.58 -20.34
CA ASP A 490 0.93 33.32 -18.95
C ASP A 490 -0.24 32.89 -18.06
N LEU A 491 -1.43 32.71 -18.63
CA LEU A 491 -2.65 32.29 -17.90
C LEU A 491 -2.42 31.08 -16.96
N PHE A 492 -1.52 30.17 -17.34
CA PHE A 492 -1.23 28.94 -16.60
C PHE A 492 0.12 28.94 -15.87
N ASN A 493 0.82 30.07 -15.73
CA ASN A 493 2.16 30.11 -15.12
C ASN A 493 2.17 29.55 -13.68
N GLY A 494 1.22 29.95 -12.83
CA GLY A 494 1.16 29.43 -11.46
C GLY A 494 0.89 27.91 -11.38
N ILE A 495 0.13 27.36 -12.34
CA ILE A 495 -0.07 25.90 -12.44
C ILE A 495 1.18 25.21 -12.95
N GLN A 496 1.89 25.83 -13.90
CA GLN A 496 3.15 25.31 -14.43
C GLN A 496 4.22 25.23 -13.34
N GLU A 497 4.37 26.29 -12.54
CA GLU A 497 5.28 26.34 -11.38
C GLU A 497 4.93 25.25 -10.36
N HIS A 498 3.64 25.07 -10.05
CA HIS A 498 3.19 23.98 -9.18
C HIS A 498 3.54 22.60 -9.75
N CYS A 499 3.35 22.38 -11.05
CA CYS A 499 3.73 21.12 -11.69
C CYS A 499 5.25 20.87 -11.59
N LEU A 500 6.07 21.90 -11.80
CA LEU A 500 7.52 21.80 -11.66
C LEU A 500 7.91 21.41 -10.23
N HIS A 501 7.32 22.08 -9.24
CA HIS A 501 7.54 21.78 -7.83
C HIS A 501 7.16 20.33 -7.47
N ASP A 502 6.00 19.85 -7.91
CA ASP A 502 5.56 18.46 -7.67
C ASP A 502 6.50 17.43 -8.33
N MET A 503 7.14 17.79 -9.44
CA MET A 503 8.08 16.92 -10.14
C MET A 503 9.50 16.91 -9.52
N ILE A 504 9.82 17.77 -8.55
CA ILE A 504 11.15 17.80 -7.92
C ILE A 504 11.52 16.44 -7.30
N ASP A 505 10.61 15.81 -6.54
CA ASP A 505 10.83 14.50 -5.94
C ASP A 505 11.03 13.40 -7.00
N LEU A 506 10.24 13.48 -8.08
CA LEU A 506 10.33 12.56 -9.23
C LEU A 506 11.71 12.67 -9.88
N MET A 507 12.22 13.89 -10.07
CA MET A 507 13.51 14.14 -10.72
C MET A 507 14.69 13.67 -9.90
N ASP A 508 14.64 13.84 -8.58
CA ASP A 508 15.65 13.28 -7.68
C ASP A 508 15.73 11.76 -7.78
N ARG A 509 14.56 11.11 -7.83
CA ARG A 509 14.49 9.64 -7.99
C ARG A 509 14.96 9.21 -9.38
N LEU A 510 14.60 9.96 -10.42
CA LEU A 510 15.01 9.68 -11.79
C LEU A 510 16.52 9.83 -11.96
N SER A 511 17.12 10.91 -11.45
CA SER A 511 18.56 11.15 -11.52
C SER A 511 19.36 10.07 -10.78
N SER A 512 18.83 9.58 -9.66
CA SER A 512 19.43 8.44 -8.93
C SER A 512 19.31 7.12 -9.70
N ALA A 513 18.24 6.93 -10.48
CA ALA A 513 17.98 5.71 -11.23
C ALA A 513 18.57 5.70 -12.65
N ASN A 514 18.83 6.86 -13.25
CA ASN A 514 19.26 7.01 -14.63
C ASN A 514 20.51 7.92 -14.71
N LYS A 515 21.65 7.31 -15.04
CA LYS A 515 22.95 8.00 -15.16
C LYS A 515 22.96 9.09 -16.23
N GLU A 516 22.30 8.87 -17.37
CA GLU A 516 22.24 9.87 -18.47
C GLU A 516 21.56 11.16 -17.99
N ILE A 517 20.42 11.04 -17.29
CA ILE A 517 19.71 12.19 -16.73
C ILE A 517 20.55 12.88 -15.65
N SER A 518 21.25 12.11 -14.81
CA SER A 518 22.15 12.65 -13.78
C SER A 518 23.28 13.49 -14.39
N GLU A 519 23.90 13.01 -15.47
CA GLU A 519 24.96 13.73 -16.18
C GLU A 519 24.45 15.02 -16.82
N ILE A 520 23.26 14.99 -17.46
CA ILE A 520 22.66 16.20 -18.04
C ILE A 520 22.37 17.25 -16.96
N LEU A 521 21.83 16.85 -15.81
CA LEU A 521 21.57 17.76 -14.69
C LEU A 521 22.88 18.33 -14.13
N ARG A 522 23.92 17.51 -14.00
CA ARG A 522 25.23 17.95 -13.52
C ARG A 522 25.89 18.96 -14.45
N ASN A 523 25.75 18.79 -15.77
CA ASN A 523 26.29 19.71 -16.78
C ASN A 523 25.48 21.01 -16.94
N SER A 524 24.31 21.11 -16.28
CA SER A 524 23.45 22.30 -16.33
C SER A 524 23.66 23.27 -15.16
N LYS A 525 24.40 22.83 -14.14
CA LYS A 525 24.90 23.66 -13.03
C LYS A 525 26.22 24.29 -13.43
#